data_AF-A0A9E5NB38-F1
#
_entry.id   AF-A0A9E5NB38-F1
#
_cell.length_a   1.000
_cell.length_b   1.000
_cell.length_c   1.000
_cell.angle_alpha   90.00
_cell.angle_beta   90.00
_cell.angle_gamma   90.00
#
_symmetry.space_group_name_H-M   'P 1'
#
loop_
_entity.id
_entity.type
_entity.pdbx_description
1 polymer ?
#
loop_
_entity_poly.entity_id
_entity_poly.type
_entity_poly.pdbx_seq_one_letter_code
_entity_poly.pdbx_strand_id
1 'polypeptide(L)'
;MPKGGIIPAGHANLLRAGYVLLGVEEEEIANRFHEQSALLYEEFMKSKVASLETYPQMIWPVDSACALESLRLHDEFFGTRYSEACERWEEWMLENLDEESGMMPAQVGISGGVLESPRGCALSWSLAFMPGFAPNLAQQQYQRYRDNWFIHFLGMTGIREWPPGKKGSMDADTGPIVGGAGFAATGFGTAAAKANGDVDNLRGVLRAIELLGLPVRTIRGEKEYFLGRVLLADVLVLWGKTVRVWGIPRGKVAAPGTSESARSGFWIVVLAAAILMGLIIWIVLRDVLRACRNMERDPDRWTRKQEGILVFDALVLLAWVAVPALFWFHTLLLLGLADIVEQRFLTAPTSAKLREEAS
;
A
#
# COMPACT_ATOMS: atom_id res chain seq x y z
N MET A 1 -29.59 -8.34 -4.12
CA MET A 1 -28.41 -8.57 -5.01
C MET A 1 -28.27 -10.06 -5.33
N PRO A 2 -27.48 -10.49 -6.34
CA PRO A 2 -27.05 -11.89 -6.41
C PRO A 2 -26.43 -12.31 -5.07
N LYS A 3 -26.55 -13.60 -4.68
CA LYS A 3 -25.83 -14.09 -3.51
C LYS A 3 -24.33 -14.05 -3.78
N GLY A 4 -23.57 -13.42 -2.89
CA GLY A 4 -22.17 -13.07 -3.16
C GLY A 4 -22.03 -11.85 -4.08
N GLY A 5 -20.83 -11.26 -4.11
CA GLY A 5 -20.51 -10.15 -5.00
C GLY A 5 -20.48 -8.76 -4.35
N ILE A 6 -20.31 -8.67 -3.02
CA ILE A 6 -20.15 -7.35 -2.38
C ILE A 6 -18.94 -6.58 -2.91
N ILE A 7 -17.84 -7.25 -3.27
CA ILE A 7 -16.64 -6.61 -3.83
C ILE A 7 -17.00 -5.77 -5.07
N PRO A 8 -17.47 -6.34 -6.20
CA PRO A 8 -17.78 -5.54 -7.38
C PRO A 8 -18.93 -4.55 -7.15
N ALA A 9 -19.93 -4.90 -6.35
CA ALA A 9 -21.05 -4.01 -6.05
C ALA A 9 -20.61 -2.76 -5.28
N GLY A 10 -19.86 -2.94 -4.18
CA GLY A 10 -19.35 -1.87 -3.35
C GLY A 10 -18.37 -0.97 -4.10
N HIS A 11 -17.45 -1.54 -4.87
CA HIS A 11 -16.50 -0.77 -5.69
C HIS A 11 -17.21 0.04 -6.78
N ALA A 12 -18.16 -0.57 -7.50
CA ALA A 12 -18.92 0.14 -8.51
C ALA A 12 -19.75 1.28 -7.89
N ASN A 13 -20.35 1.07 -6.71
CA ASN A 13 -21.12 2.10 -6.04
C ASN A 13 -20.25 3.25 -5.54
N LEU A 14 -19.09 2.95 -4.94
CA LEU A 14 -18.12 3.95 -4.53
C LEU A 14 -17.54 4.73 -5.72
N LEU A 15 -17.32 4.07 -6.87
CA LEU A 15 -16.92 4.76 -8.10
C LEU A 15 -17.95 5.79 -8.53
N ARG A 16 -19.25 5.44 -8.50
CA ARG A 16 -20.34 6.39 -8.81
C ARG A 16 -20.38 7.56 -7.81
N ALA A 17 -20.17 7.29 -6.52
CA ALA A 17 -20.01 8.36 -5.53
C ALA A 17 -18.84 9.30 -5.90
N GLY A 18 -17.74 8.77 -6.44
CA GLY A 18 -16.63 9.55 -6.98
C GLY A 18 -17.03 10.46 -8.16
N TYR A 19 -17.83 9.96 -9.10
CA TYR A 19 -18.37 10.78 -10.20
C TYR A 19 -19.25 11.93 -9.68
N VAL A 20 -20.15 11.64 -8.73
CA VAL A 20 -20.99 12.66 -8.08
C VAL A 20 -20.14 13.70 -7.35
N LEU A 21 -19.13 13.26 -6.59
CA LEU A 21 -18.21 14.14 -5.86
C LEU A 21 -17.43 15.07 -6.80
N LEU A 22 -17.12 14.62 -8.01
CA LEU A 22 -16.44 15.43 -9.03
C LEU A 22 -17.38 16.37 -9.78
N GLY A 23 -18.67 16.36 -9.48
CA GLY A 23 -19.68 17.17 -10.16
C GLY A 23 -19.95 16.72 -11.59
N VAL A 24 -19.77 15.43 -11.89
CA VAL A 24 -20.09 14.90 -13.23
C VAL A 24 -21.62 14.82 -13.36
N GLU A 25 -22.17 15.65 -14.26
CA GLU A 25 -23.62 15.77 -14.50
C GLU A 25 -24.14 14.68 -15.46
N GLU A 26 -23.91 13.41 -15.12
CA GLU A 26 -24.46 12.26 -15.84
C GLU A 26 -25.62 11.64 -15.05
N GLU A 27 -26.85 11.90 -15.49
CA GLU A 27 -28.08 11.47 -14.80
C GLU A 27 -28.15 9.94 -14.64
N GLU A 28 -27.67 9.16 -15.62
CA GLU A 28 -27.63 7.70 -15.52
C GLU A 28 -26.73 7.23 -14.37
N ILE A 29 -25.58 7.89 -14.15
CA ILE A 29 -24.66 7.54 -13.08
C ILE A 29 -25.30 7.84 -11.72
N ALA A 30 -25.93 9.01 -11.58
CA ALA A 30 -26.62 9.40 -10.35
C ALA A 30 -27.81 8.47 -10.04
N ASN A 31 -28.66 8.16 -11.03
CA ASN A 31 -29.78 7.24 -10.86
C ASN A 31 -29.32 5.85 -10.45
N ARG A 32 -28.27 5.31 -11.09
CA ARG A 32 -27.68 4.03 -10.68
C ARG A 32 -27.07 4.09 -9.28
N PHE A 33 -26.51 5.23 -8.88
CA PHE A 33 -26.00 5.40 -7.52
C PHE A 33 -27.12 5.36 -6.48
N HIS A 34 -28.25 6.04 -6.74
CA HIS A 34 -29.43 5.98 -5.88
C HIS A 34 -29.99 4.56 -5.75
N GLU A 35 -30.22 3.88 -6.89
CA GLU A 35 -30.77 2.53 -6.92
C GLU A 35 -29.87 1.52 -6.19
N GLN A 36 -28.56 1.53 -6.48
CA GLN A 36 -27.63 0.59 -5.87
C GLN A 36 -27.39 0.88 -4.39
N SER A 37 -27.41 2.14 -3.97
CA SER A 37 -27.30 2.50 -2.55
C SER A 37 -28.51 2.02 -1.75
N ALA A 38 -29.73 2.19 -2.28
CA ALA A 38 -30.94 1.66 -1.65
C ALA A 38 -30.88 0.12 -1.50
N LEU A 39 -30.47 -0.58 -2.56
CA LEU A 39 -30.32 -2.04 -2.52
C LEU A 39 -29.24 -2.49 -1.53
N LEU A 40 -28.07 -1.86 -1.53
CA LEU A 40 -26.99 -2.17 -0.57
C LEU A 40 -27.47 -1.99 0.86
N TYR A 41 -28.09 -0.84 1.14
CA TYR A 41 -28.65 -0.54 2.45
C TYR A 41 -29.61 -1.62 2.91
N GLU A 42 -30.60 -1.99 2.09
CA GLU A 42 -31.54 -3.07 2.44
C GLU A 42 -30.85 -4.40 2.74
N GLU A 43 -29.83 -4.78 1.98
CA GLU A 43 -29.09 -6.02 2.21
C GLU A 43 -28.30 -5.95 3.53
N PHE A 44 -27.67 -4.81 3.85
CA PHE A 44 -26.98 -4.61 5.13
C PHE A 44 -27.95 -4.73 6.31
N MET A 45 -29.15 -4.14 6.19
CA MET A 45 -30.16 -4.22 7.24
C MET A 45 -30.73 -5.64 7.42
N LYS A 46 -30.73 -6.46 6.35
CA LYS A 46 -31.08 -7.88 6.43
C LYS A 46 -29.95 -8.76 6.97
N SER A 47 -28.71 -8.30 6.91
CA SER A 47 -27.54 -9.07 7.38
C SER A 47 -27.56 -9.23 8.90
N LYS A 48 -27.33 -10.47 9.35
CA LYS A 48 -27.19 -10.82 10.77
C LYS A 48 -25.84 -10.41 11.34
N VAL A 49 -24.82 -10.30 10.49
CA VAL A 49 -23.43 -9.99 10.87
C VAL A 49 -22.97 -8.62 10.40
N ALA A 50 -23.93 -7.79 9.98
CA ALA A 50 -23.73 -6.45 9.45
C ALA A 50 -22.75 -6.33 8.26
N SER A 51 -22.25 -7.45 7.72
CA SER A 51 -21.40 -7.54 6.55
C SER A 51 -22.08 -8.39 5.47
N LEU A 52 -21.70 -8.19 4.21
CA LEU A 52 -22.32 -8.89 3.08
C LEU A 52 -21.40 -9.96 2.48
N GLU A 53 -22.04 -10.94 1.83
CA GLU A 53 -21.36 -12.08 1.22
C GLU A 53 -20.44 -11.64 0.06
N THR A 54 -19.20 -12.11 0.12
CA THR A 54 -18.22 -11.98 -0.98
C THR A 54 -18.45 -13.06 -2.02
N TYR A 55 -18.54 -14.29 -1.55
CA TYR A 55 -19.02 -15.44 -2.29
C TYR A 55 -20.23 -16.01 -1.56
N PRO A 56 -21.07 -16.83 -2.23
CA PRO A 56 -22.18 -17.50 -1.56
C PRO A 56 -21.71 -18.16 -0.26
N GLN A 57 -22.30 -17.74 0.85
CA GLN A 57 -22.02 -18.21 2.21
C GLN A 57 -20.66 -17.84 2.82
N MET A 58 -19.88 -16.97 2.18
CA MET A 58 -18.56 -16.56 2.67
C MET A 58 -18.48 -15.06 2.85
N ILE A 59 -18.13 -14.63 4.07
CA ILE A 59 -18.14 -13.22 4.47
C ILE A 59 -16.76 -12.84 5.01
N TRP A 60 -16.09 -11.95 4.30
CA TRP A 60 -14.96 -11.18 4.80
C TRP A 60 -15.47 -9.76 5.07
N PRO A 61 -15.53 -9.30 6.33
CA PRO A 61 -16.03 -7.97 6.67
C PRO A 61 -15.39 -6.82 5.88
N VAL A 62 -14.10 -6.96 5.58
CA VAL A 62 -13.30 -6.02 4.81
C VAL A 62 -13.89 -5.72 3.42
N ASP A 63 -14.52 -6.70 2.79
CA ASP A 63 -15.05 -6.58 1.43
C ASP A 63 -16.30 -5.70 1.37
N SER A 64 -16.92 -5.42 2.52
CA SER A 64 -18.05 -4.50 2.67
C SER A 64 -17.63 -3.03 2.77
N ALA A 65 -16.34 -2.73 3.01
CA ALA A 65 -15.87 -1.38 3.35
C ALA A 65 -16.17 -0.33 2.25
N CYS A 66 -15.97 -0.67 0.98
CA CYS A 66 -16.29 0.24 -0.14
C CYS A 66 -17.79 0.56 -0.22
N ALA A 67 -18.64 -0.43 0.04
CA ALA A 67 -20.09 -0.25 0.03
C ALA A 67 -20.52 0.66 1.18
N LEU A 68 -20.04 0.43 2.40
CA LEU A 68 -20.34 1.26 3.57
C LEU A 68 -19.91 2.71 3.36
N GLU A 69 -18.70 2.94 2.85
CA GLU A 69 -18.22 4.29 2.52
C GLU A 69 -19.10 4.96 1.44
N SER A 70 -19.55 4.20 0.44
CA SER A 70 -20.46 4.73 -0.59
C SER A 70 -21.83 5.13 -0.01
N LEU A 71 -22.35 4.40 0.99
CA LEU A 71 -23.60 4.72 1.66
C LEU A 71 -23.47 5.97 2.53
N ARG A 72 -22.37 6.11 3.27
CA ARG A 72 -22.08 7.33 4.02
C ARG A 72 -22.00 8.56 3.11
N LEU A 73 -21.33 8.44 1.97
CA LEU A 73 -21.24 9.53 0.99
C LEU A 73 -22.60 9.87 0.38
N HIS A 74 -23.47 8.88 0.19
CA HIS A 74 -24.82 9.11 -0.30
C HIS A 74 -25.61 10.00 0.67
N ASP A 75 -25.49 9.76 1.97
CA ASP A 75 -26.10 10.62 2.99
C ASP A 75 -25.54 12.04 2.94
N GLU A 76 -24.23 12.19 2.75
CA GLU A 76 -23.58 13.50 2.63
C GLU A 76 -24.07 14.28 1.39
N PHE A 77 -24.27 13.60 0.26
CA PHE A 77 -24.66 14.24 -1.00
C PHE A 77 -26.16 14.53 -1.10
N PHE A 78 -27.00 13.68 -0.52
CA PHE A 78 -28.45 13.68 -0.78
C PHE A 78 -29.33 13.71 0.49
N GLY A 79 -28.74 13.70 1.69
CA GLY A 79 -29.50 13.75 2.94
C GLY A 79 -30.30 12.49 3.25
N THR A 80 -29.89 11.33 2.72
CA THR A 80 -30.44 10.02 3.10
C THR A 80 -30.00 9.61 4.51
N ARG A 81 -30.36 8.39 4.92
CA ARG A 81 -30.00 7.81 6.24
C ARG A 81 -29.39 6.40 6.11
N TYR A 82 -28.65 6.15 5.04
CA TYR A 82 -28.01 4.86 4.80
C TYR A 82 -26.80 4.61 5.72
N SER A 83 -26.30 5.63 6.41
CA SER A 83 -25.25 5.49 7.44
C SER A 83 -25.66 4.63 8.63
N GLU A 84 -26.96 4.37 8.82
CA GLU A 84 -27.45 3.38 9.79
C GLU A 84 -26.83 1.99 9.55
N ALA A 85 -26.53 1.63 8.29
CA ALA A 85 -25.78 0.42 7.97
C ALA A 85 -24.33 0.44 8.49
N CYS A 86 -23.70 1.63 8.52
CA CYS A 86 -22.35 1.82 9.05
C CYS A 86 -22.33 1.70 10.58
N GLU A 87 -23.31 2.30 11.25
CA GLU A 87 -23.50 2.20 12.71
C GLU A 87 -23.69 0.73 13.13
N ARG A 88 -24.58 0.01 12.45
CA ARG A 88 -24.80 -1.43 12.68
C ARG A 88 -23.55 -2.27 12.45
N TRP A 89 -22.75 -1.93 11.43
CA TRP A 89 -21.48 -2.61 11.17
C TRP A 89 -20.46 -2.33 12.28
N GLU A 90 -20.33 -1.08 12.74
CA GLU A 90 -19.42 -0.71 13.82
C GLU A 90 -19.78 -1.41 15.13
N GLU A 91 -21.07 -1.42 15.50
CA GLU A 91 -21.57 -2.13 16.68
C GLU A 91 -21.26 -3.62 16.62
N TRP A 92 -21.59 -4.27 15.50
CA TRP A 92 -21.33 -5.70 15.34
C TRP A 92 -19.83 -6.01 15.41
N MET A 93 -18.98 -5.20 14.76
CA MET A 93 -17.53 -5.43 14.79
C MET A 93 -16.95 -5.28 16.18
N LEU A 94 -17.40 -4.30 16.97
CA LEU A 94 -16.96 -4.11 18.35
C LEU A 94 -17.27 -5.33 19.24
N GLU A 95 -18.43 -5.97 19.02
CA GLU A 95 -18.84 -7.16 19.76
C GLU A 95 -18.13 -8.45 19.30
N ASN A 96 -17.52 -8.45 18.11
CA ASN A 96 -16.98 -9.64 17.46
C ASN A 96 -15.50 -9.49 17.07
N LEU A 97 -14.75 -8.65 17.78
CA LEU A 97 -13.28 -8.59 17.64
C LEU A 97 -12.66 -9.95 18.01
N ASP A 98 -11.56 -10.29 17.37
CA ASP A 98 -10.76 -11.47 17.73
C ASP A 98 -10.28 -11.34 19.18
N GLU A 99 -10.65 -12.30 20.03
CA GLU A 99 -10.42 -12.23 21.49
C GLU A 99 -8.94 -12.11 21.86
N GLU A 100 -8.06 -12.74 21.09
CA GLU A 100 -6.62 -12.79 21.39
C GLU A 100 -5.92 -11.47 21.05
N SER A 101 -6.22 -10.90 19.89
CA SER A 101 -5.55 -9.68 19.42
C SER A 101 -6.32 -8.39 19.67
N GLY A 102 -7.64 -8.47 19.91
CA GLY A 102 -8.55 -7.33 19.94
C GLY A 102 -8.68 -6.62 18.58
N MET A 103 -8.35 -7.31 17.49
CA MET A 103 -8.43 -6.79 16.12
C MET A 103 -9.63 -7.36 15.37
N MET A 104 -10.09 -6.65 14.34
CA MET A 104 -11.18 -7.15 13.49
C MET A 104 -10.82 -8.48 12.82
N PRO A 105 -11.73 -9.47 12.81
CA PRO A 105 -11.49 -10.78 12.19
C PRO A 105 -11.36 -10.66 10.67
N ALA A 106 -10.64 -11.59 10.05
CA ALA A 106 -10.54 -11.64 8.59
C ALA A 106 -11.82 -12.19 7.97
N GLN A 107 -12.37 -13.28 8.54
CA GLN A 107 -13.56 -13.96 8.04
C GLN A 107 -14.54 -14.27 9.17
N VAL A 108 -15.83 -14.16 8.88
CA VAL A 108 -16.92 -14.42 9.83
C VAL A 108 -17.98 -15.35 9.23
N GLY A 109 -18.68 -16.10 10.08
CA GLY A 109 -19.75 -16.98 9.66
C GLY A 109 -21.05 -16.23 9.41
N ILE A 110 -21.93 -16.73 8.52
CA ILE A 110 -23.25 -16.12 8.26
C ILE A 110 -24.12 -16.07 9.54
N SER A 111 -23.94 -17.05 10.42
CA SER A 111 -24.62 -17.12 11.71
C SER A 111 -23.97 -16.26 12.80
N GLY A 112 -22.89 -15.54 12.47
CA GLY A 112 -21.97 -14.93 13.44
C GLY A 112 -20.78 -15.83 13.76
N GLY A 113 -19.89 -15.29 14.58
CA GLY A 113 -18.65 -15.94 15.00
C GLY A 113 -17.47 -15.69 14.05
N VAL A 114 -16.28 -15.64 14.65
CA VAL A 114 -15.00 -15.51 13.94
C VAL A 114 -14.61 -16.87 13.35
N LEU A 115 -14.41 -16.91 12.03
CA LEU A 115 -13.93 -18.10 11.32
C LEU A 115 -12.42 -18.03 11.05
N GLU A 116 -11.90 -16.82 10.81
CA GLU A 116 -10.48 -16.60 10.54
C GLU A 116 -9.97 -15.43 11.37
N SER A 117 -8.84 -15.65 12.05
CA SER A 117 -8.13 -14.62 12.81
C SER A 117 -7.74 -13.43 11.92
N PRO A 118 -7.44 -12.26 12.52
CA PRO A 118 -7.14 -11.05 11.79
C PRO A 118 -5.96 -11.21 10.82
N ARG A 119 -6.13 -10.69 9.60
CA ARG A 119 -5.10 -10.68 8.55
C ARG A 119 -4.66 -9.27 8.21
N GLY A 120 -3.36 -9.12 7.96
CA GLY A 120 -2.73 -7.85 7.63
C GLY A 120 -3.33 -7.20 6.40
N CYS A 121 -3.55 -7.96 5.31
CA CYS A 121 -4.17 -7.42 4.10
C CYS A 121 -5.60 -6.92 4.35
N ALA A 122 -6.41 -7.68 5.09
CA ALA A 122 -7.77 -7.33 5.44
C ALA A 122 -7.83 -6.09 6.34
N LEU A 123 -6.98 -6.04 7.36
CA LEU A 123 -6.87 -4.87 8.25
C LEU A 123 -6.40 -3.64 7.50
N SER A 124 -5.36 -3.76 6.67
CA SER A 124 -4.85 -2.67 5.83
C SER A 124 -5.94 -2.09 4.92
N TRP A 125 -6.73 -2.95 4.28
CA TRP A 125 -7.81 -2.50 3.40
C TRP A 125 -8.94 -1.82 4.19
N SER A 126 -9.45 -2.44 5.26
CA SER A 126 -10.49 -1.85 6.10
C SER A 126 -10.08 -0.47 6.63
N LEU A 127 -8.86 -0.38 7.19
CA LEU A 127 -8.34 0.85 7.77
C LEU A 127 -8.06 1.96 6.73
N ALA A 128 -8.03 1.65 5.44
CA ALA A 128 -7.97 2.66 4.38
C ALA A 128 -9.32 3.37 4.15
N PHE A 129 -10.45 2.75 4.51
CA PHE A 129 -11.80 3.27 4.29
C PHE A 129 -12.54 3.67 5.58
N MET A 130 -12.34 2.93 6.67
CA MET A 130 -13.03 3.17 7.95
C MET A 130 -12.94 4.60 8.50
N PRO A 131 -11.86 5.38 8.28
CA PRO A 131 -11.85 6.79 8.70
C PRO A 131 -13.02 7.62 8.12
N GLY A 132 -13.64 7.16 7.03
CA GLY A 132 -14.87 7.73 6.49
C GLY A 132 -16.10 7.32 7.27
N PHE A 133 -16.40 6.01 7.35
CA PHE A 133 -17.69 5.50 7.82
C PHE A 133 -17.74 4.99 9.26
N ALA A 134 -16.61 4.73 9.90
CA ALA A 134 -16.53 4.26 11.29
C ALA A 134 -15.30 4.90 11.99
N PRO A 135 -15.23 6.25 12.09
CA PRO A 135 -14.00 6.95 12.47
C PRO A 135 -13.51 6.63 13.89
N ASN A 136 -14.42 6.37 14.83
CA ASN A 136 -14.05 6.06 16.22
C ASN A 136 -13.41 4.68 16.31
N LEU A 137 -14.06 3.65 15.74
CA LEU A 137 -13.47 2.32 15.63
C LEU A 137 -12.18 2.34 14.79
N ALA A 138 -12.13 3.13 13.71
CA ALA A 138 -10.93 3.28 12.87
C ALA A 138 -9.73 3.74 13.70
N GLN A 139 -9.90 4.78 14.53
CA GLN A 139 -8.82 5.29 15.38
C GLN A 139 -8.34 4.22 16.38
N GLN A 140 -9.27 3.52 17.02
CA GLN A 140 -8.95 2.48 18.00
C GLN A 140 -8.21 1.31 17.36
N GLN A 141 -8.71 0.81 16.24
CA GLN A 141 -8.13 -0.31 15.51
C GLN A 141 -6.80 0.08 14.86
N TYR A 142 -6.67 1.30 14.32
CA TYR A 142 -5.43 1.78 13.72
C TYR A 142 -4.31 1.89 14.75
N GLN A 143 -4.59 2.33 15.99
CA GLN A 143 -3.58 2.37 17.03
C GLN A 143 -3.05 0.96 17.37
N ARG A 144 -3.94 -0.02 17.53
CA ARG A 144 -3.53 -1.42 17.77
C ARG A 144 -2.79 -2.02 16.59
N TYR A 145 -3.25 -1.73 15.37
CA TYR A 145 -2.60 -2.12 14.13
C TYR A 145 -1.20 -1.52 14.04
N ARG A 146 -1.05 -0.24 14.39
CA ARG A 146 0.24 0.44 14.48
C ARG A 146 1.21 -0.26 15.43
N ASP A 147 0.75 -0.63 16.61
CA ASP A 147 1.59 -1.20 17.66
C ASP A 147 2.02 -2.65 17.37
N ASN A 148 1.21 -3.40 16.61
CA ASN A 148 1.36 -4.85 16.49
C ASN A 148 1.66 -5.35 15.07
N TRP A 149 1.15 -4.68 14.02
CA TRP A 149 1.27 -5.17 12.65
C TRP A 149 2.45 -4.59 11.87
N PHE A 150 2.93 -3.40 12.23
CA PHE A 150 4.06 -2.82 11.53
C PHE A 150 5.38 -3.48 11.94
N ILE A 151 6.23 -3.75 10.94
CA ILE A 151 7.60 -4.24 11.10
C ILE A 151 8.54 -3.14 10.62
N HIS A 152 9.35 -2.60 11.51
CA HIS A 152 10.36 -1.61 11.17
C HIS A 152 11.72 -2.26 10.97
N PHE A 153 12.39 -1.92 9.88
CA PHE A 153 13.74 -2.38 9.59
C PHE A 153 14.54 -1.27 8.90
N LEU A 154 15.54 -0.73 9.59
CA LEU A 154 16.46 0.29 9.09
C LEU A 154 15.74 1.43 8.33
N GLY A 155 14.69 2.01 8.92
CA GLY A 155 13.94 3.12 8.35
C GLY A 155 12.99 2.76 7.19
N MET A 156 12.89 1.48 6.84
CA MET A 156 11.80 0.91 6.05
C MET A 156 10.74 0.29 6.96
N THR A 157 9.54 0.16 6.43
CA THR A 157 8.41 -0.42 7.15
C THR A 157 7.71 -1.43 6.26
N GLY A 158 7.49 -2.63 6.77
CA GLY A 158 6.59 -3.64 6.21
C GLY A 158 5.42 -3.90 7.16
N ILE A 159 4.43 -4.66 6.70
CA ILE A 159 3.25 -4.99 7.52
C ILE A 159 3.07 -6.50 7.57
N ARG A 160 2.87 -7.02 8.78
CA ARG A 160 2.63 -8.44 9.02
C ARG A 160 1.40 -8.93 8.30
N GLU A 161 1.48 -10.10 7.67
CA GLU A 161 0.26 -10.76 7.19
C GLU A 161 -0.53 -11.40 8.34
N TRP A 162 0.18 -12.06 9.25
CA TRP A 162 -0.42 -12.82 10.35
C TRP A 162 -0.19 -12.11 11.68
N PRO A 163 -1.05 -12.32 12.70
CA PRO A 163 -0.87 -11.72 14.01
C PRO A 163 0.52 -11.98 14.60
N PRO A 164 1.05 -11.09 15.46
CA PRO A 164 2.35 -11.29 16.11
C PRO A 164 2.48 -12.68 16.73
N GLY A 165 3.62 -13.34 16.49
CA GLY A 165 3.88 -14.69 17.01
C GLY A 165 3.21 -15.82 16.21
N LYS A 166 2.28 -15.53 15.30
CA LYS A 166 1.65 -16.52 14.42
C LYS A 166 2.32 -16.54 13.04
N LYS A 167 2.27 -17.73 12.42
CA LYS A 167 2.64 -17.94 11.01
C LYS A 167 1.45 -18.60 10.33
N GLY A 168 1.13 -18.16 9.12
CA GLY A 168 0.15 -18.84 8.28
C GLY A 168 0.65 -18.97 6.84
N SER A 169 -0.18 -19.55 5.99
CA SER A 169 0.17 -19.84 4.59
C SER A 169 0.18 -18.58 3.73
N MET A 170 0.91 -18.67 2.61
CA MET A 170 0.77 -17.74 1.50
C MET A 170 -0.40 -18.22 0.62
N ASP A 171 -1.27 -17.31 0.22
CA ASP A 171 -2.33 -17.51 -0.75
C ASP A 171 -2.34 -16.37 -1.77
N ALA A 172 -3.32 -16.39 -2.69
CA ALA A 172 -3.46 -15.37 -3.72
C ALA A 172 -3.66 -13.96 -3.14
N ASP A 173 -4.31 -13.85 -1.98
CA ASP A 173 -4.67 -12.58 -1.33
C ASP A 173 -3.52 -12.01 -0.47
N THR A 174 -2.58 -12.86 -0.07
CA THR A 174 -1.37 -12.49 0.68
C THR A 174 -0.23 -12.06 -0.24
N GLY A 175 -0.03 -12.83 -1.31
CA GLY A 175 1.21 -12.82 -2.07
C GLY A 175 2.41 -13.34 -1.24
N PRO A 176 3.65 -13.00 -1.64
CA PRO A 176 4.85 -13.40 -0.91
C PRO A 176 4.90 -12.82 0.52
N ILE A 177 5.34 -13.63 1.49
CA ILE A 177 5.66 -13.16 2.86
C ILE A 177 7.18 -13.17 3.04
N VAL A 178 7.77 -12.02 3.38
CA VAL A 178 9.21 -11.86 3.63
C VAL A 178 9.44 -11.31 5.04
N GLY A 179 10.15 -12.06 5.89
CA GLY A 179 10.42 -11.62 7.27
C GLY A 179 9.15 -11.42 8.12
N GLY A 180 8.05 -12.06 7.75
CA GLY A 180 6.72 -11.88 8.36
C GLY A 180 5.88 -10.78 7.71
N ALA A 181 6.46 -9.90 6.89
CA ALA A 181 5.73 -8.88 6.17
C ALA A 181 5.05 -9.47 4.92
N GLY A 182 3.73 -9.32 4.80
CA GLY A 182 2.95 -9.73 3.63
C GLY A 182 3.04 -8.69 2.52
N PHE A 183 3.17 -9.13 1.28
CA PHE A 183 3.23 -8.24 0.13
C PHE A 183 1.95 -7.41 -0.03
N ALA A 184 0.79 -8.08 -0.02
CA ALA A 184 -0.51 -7.40 -0.09
C ALA A 184 -0.77 -6.52 1.13
N ALA A 185 -0.52 -7.04 2.35
CA ALA A 185 -0.64 -6.27 3.58
C ALA A 185 0.17 -4.97 3.55
N THR A 186 1.42 -5.03 3.06
CA THR A 186 2.30 -3.87 2.93
C THR A 186 1.82 -2.90 1.84
N GLY A 187 1.40 -3.42 0.68
CA GLY A 187 0.84 -2.60 -0.40
C GLY A 187 -0.39 -1.81 0.03
N PHE A 188 -1.42 -2.50 0.53
CA PHE A 188 -2.65 -1.90 1.05
C PHE A 188 -2.39 -0.99 2.25
N GLY A 189 -1.40 -1.33 3.08
CA GLY A 189 -1.05 -0.55 4.25
C GLY A 189 -0.50 0.84 3.94
N THR A 190 -0.04 1.08 2.71
CA THR A 190 0.26 2.44 2.23
C THR A 190 -1.00 3.30 2.31
N ALA A 191 -2.15 2.78 1.85
CA ALA A 191 -3.43 3.48 1.90
C ALA A 191 -3.94 3.60 3.34
N ALA A 192 -3.79 2.55 4.17
CA ALA A 192 -4.16 2.60 5.59
C ALA A 192 -3.41 3.73 6.33
N ALA A 193 -2.08 3.78 6.20
CA ALA A 193 -1.25 4.79 6.84
C ALA A 193 -1.60 6.20 6.33
N LYS A 194 -1.83 6.33 5.02
CA LYS A 194 -2.24 7.61 4.41
C LYS A 194 -3.61 8.09 4.91
N ALA A 195 -4.60 7.20 4.92
CA ALA A 195 -5.97 7.52 5.33
C ALA A 195 -6.07 7.93 6.80
N ASN A 196 -5.22 7.35 7.67
CA ASN A 196 -5.16 7.64 9.11
C ASN A 196 -4.13 8.72 9.47
N GLY A 197 -3.52 9.39 8.49
CA GLY A 197 -2.57 10.48 8.75
C GLY A 197 -1.24 10.06 9.38
N ASP A 198 -0.88 8.79 9.32
CA ASP A 198 0.37 8.25 9.87
C ASP A 198 1.53 8.44 8.88
N VAL A 199 2.07 9.66 8.88
CA VAL A 199 3.11 10.09 7.95
C VAL A 199 4.41 9.29 8.13
N ASP A 200 4.72 8.86 9.36
CA ASP A 200 5.97 8.15 9.65
C ASP A 200 5.95 6.74 9.08
N ASN A 201 4.88 5.99 9.31
CA ASN A 201 4.73 4.66 8.73
C ASN A 201 4.52 4.71 7.23
N LEU A 202 3.76 5.68 6.72
CA LEU A 202 3.63 5.91 5.28
C LEU A 202 5.02 6.06 4.63
N ARG A 203 5.89 6.90 5.21
CA ARG A 203 7.24 7.12 4.68
C ARG A 203 8.07 5.84 4.70
N GLY A 204 8.01 5.06 5.78
CA GLY A 204 8.72 3.79 5.88
C GLY A 204 8.25 2.76 4.86
N VAL A 205 6.94 2.66 4.63
CA VAL A 205 6.34 1.75 3.63
C VAL A 205 6.73 2.17 2.22
N LEU A 206 6.66 3.48 1.92
CA LEU A 206 7.11 3.99 0.62
C LEU A 206 8.59 3.72 0.38
N ARG A 207 9.46 3.89 1.37
CA ARG A 207 10.89 3.51 1.25
C ARG A 207 11.08 2.03 0.92
N ALA A 208 10.29 1.15 1.55
CA ALA A 208 10.34 -0.28 1.24
C ALA A 208 9.92 -0.55 -0.21
N ILE A 209 8.81 0.05 -0.66
CA ILE A 209 8.30 -0.07 -2.04
C ILE A 209 9.31 0.48 -3.06
N GLU A 210 9.90 1.63 -2.79
CA GLU A 210 10.86 2.26 -3.69
C GLU A 210 12.18 1.48 -3.80
N LEU A 211 12.61 0.82 -2.73
CA LEU A 211 13.83 0.01 -2.73
C LEU A 211 13.61 -1.38 -3.32
N LEU A 212 12.53 -2.06 -2.92
CA LEU A 212 12.25 -3.46 -3.24
C LEU A 212 11.36 -3.63 -4.47
N GLY A 213 10.60 -2.61 -4.83
CA GLY A 213 9.67 -2.61 -5.96
C GLY A 213 10.33 -2.50 -7.33
N LEU A 214 11.66 -2.37 -7.38
CA LEU A 214 12.43 -2.22 -8.62
C LEU A 214 11.82 -1.16 -9.56
N PRO A 215 11.64 0.09 -9.08
CA PRO A 215 10.98 1.11 -9.88
C PRO A 215 11.80 1.40 -11.13
N VAL A 216 11.15 1.36 -12.28
CA VAL A 216 11.69 1.81 -13.56
C VAL A 216 10.88 2.98 -14.09
N ARG A 217 11.52 3.80 -14.93
CA ARG A 217 10.82 4.82 -15.70
C ARG A 217 10.81 4.43 -17.16
N THR A 218 9.64 4.44 -17.77
CA THR A 218 9.50 4.24 -19.21
C THR A 218 10.09 5.45 -19.95
N ILE A 219 10.36 5.30 -21.25
CA ILE A 219 10.81 6.41 -22.11
C ILE A 219 9.79 7.56 -22.12
N ARG A 220 8.52 7.26 -21.84
CA ARG A 220 7.42 8.24 -21.74
C ARG A 220 7.36 8.96 -20.39
N GLY A 221 8.23 8.58 -19.45
CA GLY A 221 8.28 9.15 -18.10
C GLY A 221 7.29 8.52 -17.11
N GLU A 222 6.60 7.46 -17.49
CA GLU A 222 5.74 6.70 -16.58
C GLU A 222 6.59 5.92 -15.60
N LYS A 223 6.11 5.76 -14.37
CA LYS A 223 6.78 4.98 -13.34
C LYS A 223 6.09 3.62 -13.21
N GLU A 224 6.87 2.56 -13.28
CA GLU A 224 6.41 1.18 -13.15
C GLU A 224 7.22 0.45 -12.08
N TYR A 225 6.57 -0.39 -11.29
CA TYR A 225 7.22 -1.32 -10.37
C TYR A 225 7.28 -2.72 -10.98
N PHE A 226 8.30 -3.50 -10.61
CA PHE A 226 8.50 -4.87 -11.07
C PHE A 226 8.48 -5.01 -12.60
N LEU A 227 9.01 -4.02 -13.31
CA LEU A 227 9.04 -3.98 -14.78
C LEU A 227 7.64 -4.06 -15.42
N GLY A 228 6.61 -3.53 -14.75
CA GLY A 228 5.23 -3.55 -15.22
C GLY A 228 4.58 -4.93 -15.21
N ARG A 229 5.20 -5.94 -14.59
CA ARG A 229 4.72 -7.34 -14.61
C ARG A 229 3.71 -7.66 -13.52
N VAL A 230 3.64 -6.83 -12.48
CA VAL A 230 2.67 -6.98 -11.39
C VAL A 230 1.60 -5.92 -11.57
N LEU A 231 0.53 -6.28 -12.29
CA LEU A 231 -0.54 -5.35 -12.72
C LEU A 231 -1.09 -4.48 -11.59
N LEU A 232 -1.19 -5.04 -10.38
CA LEU A 232 -1.78 -4.37 -9.23
C LEU A 232 -0.79 -3.46 -8.48
N ALA A 233 0.53 -3.65 -8.65
CA ALA A 233 1.53 -2.92 -7.86
C ALA A 233 1.45 -1.41 -8.10
N ASP A 234 1.45 -0.97 -9.36
CA ASP A 234 1.42 0.45 -9.71
C ASP A 234 0.14 1.12 -9.23
N VAL A 235 -1.00 0.45 -9.42
CA VAL A 235 -2.32 0.94 -9.00
C VAL A 235 -2.39 1.08 -7.48
N LEU A 236 -1.87 0.10 -6.72
CA LEU A 236 -1.87 0.16 -5.26
C LEU A 236 -0.97 1.26 -4.71
N VAL A 237 0.20 1.45 -5.31
CA VAL A 237 1.10 2.52 -4.88
C VAL A 237 0.48 3.88 -5.22
N LEU A 238 -0.09 4.03 -6.42
CA LEU A 238 -0.78 5.26 -6.80
C LEU A 238 -1.95 5.56 -5.86
N TRP A 239 -2.82 4.56 -5.63
CA TRP A 239 -3.94 4.68 -4.71
C TRP A 239 -3.46 5.01 -3.29
N GLY A 240 -2.49 4.26 -2.74
CA GLY A 240 -1.97 4.49 -1.40
C GLY A 240 -1.32 5.88 -1.22
N LYS A 241 -0.68 6.43 -2.25
CA LYS A 241 -0.13 7.80 -2.22
C LYS A 241 -1.22 8.88 -2.30
N THR A 242 -2.34 8.59 -2.95
CA THR A 242 -3.36 9.59 -3.32
C THR A 242 -4.67 9.48 -2.55
N VAL A 243 -4.87 8.38 -1.82
CA VAL A 243 -6.09 8.13 -1.06
C VAL A 243 -6.34 9.28 -0.09
N ARG A 244 -7.61 9.65 -0.01
CA ARG A 244 -8.14 10.65 0.92
C ARG A 244 -9.50 10.16 1.38
N VAL A 245 -9.86 10.48 2.60
CA VAL A 245 -11.22 10.28 3.09
C VAL A 245 -12.11 11.32 2.41
N TRP A 246 -13.08 10.87 1.61
CA TRP A 246 -13.94 11.77 0.84
C TRP A 246 -14.92 12.50 1.77
N GLY A 247 -15.30 13.72 1.44
CA GLY A 247 -16.14 14.56 2.31
C GLY A 247 -15.45 15.14 3.56
N ILE A 248 -14.25 14.64 3.91
CA ILE A 248 -13.50 15.13 5.08
C ILE A 248 -12.32 16.02 4.63
N PRO A 249 -12.22 17.27 5.13
CA PRO A 249 -11.10 18.15 4.80
C PRO A 249 -9.73 17.59 5.22
N ARG A 250 -8.68 17.95 4.47
CA ARG A 250 -7.30 17.54 4.79
C ARG A 250 -6.90 17.99 6.21
N GLY A 251 -6.23 17.10 6.93
CA GLY A 251 -5.75 17.35 8.29
C GLY A 251 -6.83 17.29 9.38
N LYS A 252 -8.08 16.93 9.02
CA LYS A 252 -9.16 16.69 10.00
C LYS A 252 -9.26 15.25 10.47
N VAL A 253 -8.63 14.30 9.78
CA VAL A 253 -8.44 12.95 10.31
C VAL A 253 -7.40 13.01 11.41
N ALA A 254 -7.73 12.45 12.58
CA ALA A 254 -6.84 12.42 13.74
C ALA A 254 -5.58 11.61 13.40
N ALA A 255 -4.44 12.29 13.35
CA ALA A 255 -3.16 11.64 13.15
C ALA A 255 -2.68 11.01 14.46
N PRO A 256 -2.13 9.79 14.44
CA PRO A 256 -1.53 9.20 15.62
C PRO A 256 -0.20 9.92 15.94
N GLY A 257 0.28 9.81 17.19
CA GLY A 257 1.52 10.49 17.61
C GLY A 257 2.75 10.06 16.79
N THR A 258 3.85 10.80 16.84
CA THR A 258 5.08 10.45 16.09
C THR A 258 5.62 9.07 16.47
N SER A 259 6.15 8.31 15.51
CA SER A 259 6.81 7.03 15.79
C SER A 259 8.31 7.24 15.97
N GLU A 260 8.87 6.88 17.13
CA GLU A 260 10.32 6.94 17.36
C GLU A 260 11.13 6.09 16.35
N SER A 261 10.51 5.08 15.73
CA SER A 261 11.14 4.19 14.74
C SER A 261 11.51 4.85 13.41
N ALA A 262 11.06 6.09 13.15
CA ALA A 262 11.32 6.82 11.91
C ALA A 262 12.71 7.51 11.83
N ARG A 263 13.56 7.41 12.88
CA ARG A 263 14.93 7.92 12.83
C ARG A 263 15.77 7.13 11.80
N SER A 264 16.34 7.85 10.85
CA SER A 264 16.68 7.38 9.50
C SER A 264 17.91 6.45 9.42
N GLY A 265 17.72 5.18 9.80
CA GLY A 265 18.61 4.08 9.39
C GLY A 265 18.56 3.78 7.89
N PHE A 266 17.62 4.38 7.17
CA PHE A 266 17.44 4.15 5.72
C PHE A 266 18.68 4.55 4.92
N TRP A 267 19.30 5.69 5.26
CA TRP A 267 20.53 6.12 4.61
C TRP A 267 21.71 5.19 4.87
N ILE A 268 21.70 4.42 5.97
CA ILE A 268 22.70 3.38 6.21
C ILE A 268 22.52 2.25 5.19
N VAL A 269 21.29 1.83 4.90
CA VAL A 269 21.00 0.83 3.88
C VAL A 269 21.46 1.31 2.50
N VAL A 270 21.12 2.55 2.15
CA VAL A 270 21.51 3.18 0.89
C VAL A 270 23.04 3.26 0.77
N LEU A 271 23.72 3.75 1.81
CA LEU A 271 25.18 3.87 1.83
C LEU A 271 25.86 2.50 1.78
N ALA A 272 25.37 1.52 2.54
CA ALA A 272 25.91 0.16 2.54
C ALA A 272 25.75 -0.51 1.17
N ALA A 273 24.60 -0.34 0.52
CA ALA A 273 24.37 -0.82 -0.85
C ALA A 273 25.32 -0.15 -1.85
N ALA A 274 25.53 1.17 -1.74
CA ALA A 274 26.46 1.91 -2.59
C ALA A 274 27.93 1.48 -2.39
N ILE A 275 28.36 1.26 -1.15
CA ILE A 275 29.71 0.76 -0.83
C ILE A 275 29.89 -0.66 -1.37
N LEU A 276 28.92 -1.56 -1.14
CA LEU A 276 28.96 -2.93 -1.63
C LEU A 276 29.05 -2.95 -3.16
N MET A 277 28.23 -2.15 -3.83
CA MET A 277 28.27 -1.98 -5.28
C MET A 277 29.67 -1.49 -5.70
N GLY A 278 30.19 -0.43 -5.09
CA GLY A 278 31.54 0.11 -5.36
C GLY A 278 32.66 -0.92 -5.19
N LEU A 279 32.58 -1.77 -4.16
CA LEU A 279 33.52 -2.88 -3.94
C LEU A 279 33.44 -3.93 -5.05
N ILE A 280 32.23 -4.29 -5.50
CA ILE A 280 32.03 -5.19 -6.63
C ILE A 280 32.65 -4.58 -7.90
N ILE A 281 32.39 -3.30 -8.19
CA ILE A 281 32.99 -2.60 -9.34
C ILE A 281 34.52 -2.68 -9.25
N TRP A 282 35.09 -2.36 -8.10
CA TRP A 282 36.54 -2.35 -7.89
C TRP A 282 37.17 -3.73 -8.08
N ILE A 283 36.55 -4.79 -7.56
CA ILE A 283 37.04 -6.17 -7.74
C ILE A 283 37.07 -6.53 -9.22
N VAL A 284 35.96 -6.32 -9.95
CA VAL A 284 35.90 -6.73 -11.35
C VAL A 284 36.83 -5.86 -12.21
N LEU A 285 36.91 -4.55 -11.97
CA LEU A 285 37.88 -3.67 -12.65
C LEU A 285 39.32 -4.09 -12.38
N ARG A 286 39.67 -4.39 -11.13
CA ARG A 286 41.00 -4.86 -10.74
C ARG A 286 41.37 -6.13 -11.48
N ASP A 287 40.43 -7.07 -11.60
CA ASP A 287 40.67 -8.37 -12.22
C ASP A 287 40.78 -8.24 -13.75
N VAL A 288 39.96 -7.39 -14.39
CA VAL A 288 40.13 -7.02 -15.81
C VAL A 288 41.48 -6.35 -16.06
N LEU A 289 41.85 -5.34 -15.26
CA LEU A 289 43.14 -4.65 -15.42
C LEU A 289 44.34 -5.58 -15.21
N ARG A 290 44.26 -6.51 -14.25
CA ARG A 290 45.29 -7.54 -14.04
C ARG A 290 45.42 -8.43 -15.26
N ALA A 291 44.30 -8.84 -15.86
CA ALA A 291 44.32 -9.67 -17.03
C ALA A 291 44.86 -8.93 -18.28
N CYS A 292 44.47 -7.68 -18.51
CA CYS A 292 45.05 -6.85 -19.58
C CYS A 292 46.58 -6.71 -19.43
N ARG A 293 47.08 -6.42 -18.21
CA ARG A 293 48.52 -6.34 -17.94
C ARG A 293 49.25 -7.68 -18.15
N ASN A 294 48.59 -8.80 -17.83
CA ASN A 294 49.16 -10.12 -18.04
C ASN A 294 49.19 -10.50 -19.54
N MET A 295 48.20 -10.07 -20.33
CA MET A 295 48.22 -10.22 -21.79
C MET A 295 49.33 -9.40 -22.45
N GLU A 296 49.55 -8.16 -22.01
CA GLU A 296 50.67 -7.34 -22.50
C GLU A 296 52.04 -7.96 -22.19
N ARG A 297 52.16 -8.68 -21.07
CA ARG A 297 53.42 -9.29 -20.63
C ARG A 297 53.74 -10.63 -21.29
N ASP A 298 52.72 -11.41 -21.67
CA ASP A 298 52.91 -12.76 -22.21
C ASP A 298 51.78 -13.11 -23.21
N PRO A 299 51.83 -12.55 -24.43
CA PRO A 299 50.75 -12.68 -25.40
C PRO A 299 50.56 -14.12 -25.91
N ASP A 300 51.62 -14.92 -25.94
CA ASP A 300 51.59 -16.29 -26.46
C ASP A 300 50.97 -17.31 -25.49
N ARG A 301 50.74 -16.92 -24.24
CA ARG A 301 50.21 -17.79 -23.18
C ARG A 301 48.67 -17.86 -23.14
N TRP A 302 47.98 -16.96 -23.83
CA TRP A 302 46.52 -16.85 -23.77
C TRP A 302 45.83 -17.57 -24.92
N THR A 303 44.86 -18.41 -24.59
CA THR A 303 44.01 -19.09 -25.58
C THR A 303 42.81 -18.21 -25.95
N ARG A 304 42.26 -18.33 -27.17
CA ARG A 304 41.02 -17.65 -27.61
C ARG A 304 39.85 -17.76 -26.62
N LYS A 305 39.80 -18.85 -25.86
CA LYS A 305 38.78 -19.10 -24.83
C LYS A 305 38.93 -18.15 -23.64
N GLN A 306 40.16 -17.82 -23.25
CA GLN A 306 40.45 -16.89 -22.16
C GLN A 306 40.27 -15.42 -22.57
N GLU A 307 40.57 -15.07 -23.84
CA GLU A 307 40.20 -13.77 -24.41
C GLU A 307 38.69 -13.56 -24.43
N GLY A 308 37.94 -14.60 -24.81
CA GLY A 308 36.47 -14.59 -24.78
C GLY A 308 35.89 -14.39 -23.38
N ILE A 309 36.50 -14.99 -22.35
CA ILE A 309 36.12 -14.78 -20.94
C ILE A 309 36.40 -13.34 -20.53
N LEU A 310 37.52 -12.74 -20.93
CA LEU A 310 37.84 -11.35 -20.61
C LEU A 310 36.88 -10.34 -21.22
N VAL A 311 36.55 -10.55 -22.50
CA VAL A 311 35.58 -9.73 -23.23
C VAL A 311 34.19 -9.91 -22.63
N PHE A 312 33.83 -11.13 -22.25
CA PHE A 312 32.59 -11.42 -21.53
C PHE A 312 32.56 -10.70 -20.17
N ASP A 313 33.61 -10.78 -19.36
CA ASP A 313 33.71 -10.11 -18.05
C ASP A 313 33.69 -8.58 -18.19
N ALA A 314 34.32 -8.02 -19.23
CA ALA A 314 34.30 -6.59 -19.54
C ALA A 314 32.92 -6.12 -20.05
N LEU A 315 32.24 -6.93 -20.87
CA LEU A 315 30.87 -6.67 -21.33
C LEU A 315 29.86 -6.83 -20.19
N VAL A 316 30.08 -7.79 -19.28
CA VAL A 316 29.32 -7.93 -18.04
C VAL A 316 29.55 -6.73 -17.13
N LEU A 317 30.77 -6.23 -16.97
CA LEU A 317 31.05 -4.95 -16.30
C LEU A 317 30.26 -3.78 -16.91
N LEU A 318 30.26 -3.66 -18.24
CA LEU A 318 29.53 -2.60 -18.93
C LEU A 318 28.01 -2.74 -18.77
N ALA A 319 27.49 -3.96 -18.89
CA ALA A 319 26.05 -4.24 -18.88
C ALA A 319 25.45 -4.33 -17.46
N TRP A 320 26.17 -4.90 -16.50
CA TRP A 320 25.69 -5.19 -15.14
C TRP A 320 26.17 -4.21 -14.08
N VAL A 321 27.23 -3.44 -14.36
CA VAL A 321 27.81 -2.54 -13.37
C VAL A 321 27.65 -1.08 -13.78
N ALA A 322 28.05 -0.67 -14.97
CA ALA A 322 27.95 0.74 -15.37
C ALA A 322 26.49 1.20 -15.54
N VAL A 323 25.66 0.42 -16.24
CA VAL A 323 24.25 0.77 -16.51
C VAL A 323 23.40 0.71 -15.23
N PRO A 324 23.46 -0.36 -14.40
CA PRO A 324 22.72 -0.40 -13.15
C PRO A 324 23.28 0.53 -12.07
N ALA A 325 24.59 0.80 -12.00
CA ALA A 325 25.12 1.76 -11.02
C ALA A 325 24.74 3.20 -11.36
N LEU A 326 24.73 3.59 -12.65
CA LEU A 326 24.20 4.88 -13.07
C LEU A 326 22.68 4.97 -12.81
N PHE A 327 21.95 3.88 -13.07
CA PHE A 327 20.53 3.78 -12.76
C PHE A 327 20.26 3.88 -11.26
N TRP A 328 20.95 3.10 -10.42
CA TRP A 328 20.80 3.11 -8.97
C TRP A 328 21.28 4.41 -8.34
N PHE A 329 22.38 5.01 -8.81
CA PHE A 329 22.83 6.32 -8.35
C PHE A 329 21.79 7.40 -8.70
N HIS A 330 21.25 7.39 -9.92
CA HIS A 330 20.17 8.30 -10.31
C HIS A 330 18.89 8.06 -9.50
N THR A 331 18.50 6.80 -9.30
CA THR A 331 17.33 6.40 -8.51
C THR A 331 17.49 6.78 -7.04
N LEU A 332 18.65 6.58 -6.42
CA LEU A 332 18.91 6.97 -5.02
C LEU A 332 18.94 8.50 -4.86
N LEU A 333 19.48 9.23 -5.83
CA LEU A 333 19.48 10.69 -5.85
C LEU A 333 18.07 11.25 -6.06
N LEU A 334 17.29 10.62 -6.93
CA LEU A 334 15.87 10.90 -7.14
C LEU A 334 15.02 10.48 -5.94
N LEU A 335 15.37 9.43 -5.20
CA LEU A 335 14.69 9.04 -3.97
C LEU A 335 14.96 10.01 -2.83
N GLY A 336 16.18 10.53 -2.73
CA GLY A 336 16.48 11.62 -1.80
C GLY A 336 15.72 12.90 -2.13
N LEU A 337 15.70 13.29 -3.42
CA LEU A 337 14.94 14.45 -3.88
C LEU A 337 13.42 14.24 -3.80
N ALA A 338 12.94 13.03 -4.07
CA ALA A 338 11.54 12.67 -3.95
C ALA A 338 11.12 12.62 -2.47
N ASP A 339 11.91 12.10 -1.54
CA ASP A 339 11.60 12.17 -0.11
C ASP A 339 11.50 13.64 0.34
N ILE A 340 12.33 14.55 -0.20
CA ILE A 340 12.25 16.00 0.06
C ILE A 340 10.99 16.66 -0.57
N VAL A 341 10.64 16.33 -1.82
CA VAL A 341 9.47 16.90 -2.51
C VAL A 341 8.16 16.30 -2.01
N GLU A 342 8.12 15.00 -1.78
CA GLU A 342 7.00 14.24 -1.24
C GLU A 342 6.75 14.64 0.21
N GLN A 343 7.79 14.95 1.00
CA GLN A 343 7.62 15.64 2.30
C GLN A 343 6.80 16.93 2.15
N ARG A 344 7.13 17.79 1.17
CA ARG A 344 6.35 19.01 0.94
C ARG A 344 4.91 18.71 0.52
N PHE A 345 4.65 17.68 -0.29
CA PHE A 345 3.27 17.31 -0.67
C PHE A 345 2.47 16.66 0.47
N LEU A 346 3.13 15.90 1.35
CA LEU A 346 2.51 15.24 2.49
C LEU A 346 2.23 16.21 3.64
N THR A 347 3.02 17.28 3.78
CA THR A 347 2.87 18.28 4.87
C THR A 347 2.33 19.64 4.42
N ALA A 348 2.13 19.88 3.12
CA ALA A 348 1.65 21.17 2.64
C ALA A 348 0.25 21.49 3.17
N PRO A 349 0.04 22.65 3.82
CA PRO A 349 -1.29 23.11 4.17
C PRO A 349 -2.10 23.39 2.90
N THR A 350 -3.41 23.20 2.99
CA THR A 350 -4.37 23.45 1.91
C THR A 350 -4.24 24.90 1.42
N SER A 351 -4.40 25.12 0.11
CA SER A 351 -4.40 26.46 -0.52
C SER A 351 -5.39 27.46 0.09
N ALA A 352 -6.36 26.98 0.88
CA ALA A 352 -7.26 27.80 1.69
C ALA A 352 -6.52 28.60 2.79
N LYS A 353 -5.53 28.02 3.48
CA LYS A 353 -4.73 28.73 4.50
C LYS A 353 -3.85 29.83 3.92
N LEU A 354 -3.35 29.64 2.70
CA LEU A 354 -2.55 30.66 2.00
C LEU A 354 -3.39 31.86 1.53
N ARG A 355 -4.72 31.72 1.44
CA ARG A 355 -5.62 32.86 1.15
C ARG A 355 -6.01 33.63 2.40
N GLU A 356 -6.13 32.96 3.54
CA GLU A 356 -6.40 33.57 4.86
C GLU A 356 -5.19 34.30 5.44
N GLU A 357 -3.97 33.83 5.19
CA GLU A 357 -2.74 34.51 5.63
C GLU A 357 -2.31 35.65 4.66
N ALA A 358 -2.94 35.74 3.49
CA ALA A 358 -2.70 36.78 2.48
C ALA A 358 -3.82 37.85 2.41
N SER A 359 -4.84 37.73 3.27
CA SER A 359 -5.91 38.72 3.51
C SER A 359 -5.77 39.29 4.90
#